data_AF-A0A8J8KGE8-F1
#
_entry.id   AF-A0A8J8KGE8-F1
#
_cell.length_a   1.000
_cell.length_b   1.000
_cell.length_c   1.000
_cell.angle_alpha   90.00
_cell.angle_beta   90.00
_cell.angle_gamma   90.00
#
_symmetry.space_group_name_H-M   'P 1'
#
loop_
_entity.id
_entity.type
_entity.pdbx_description
1 polymer ?
#
loop_
_entity_poly.entity_id
_entity_poly.type
_entity_poly.pdbx_seq_one_letter_code
_entity_poly.pdbx_strand_id
1 'polypeptide(L)'
;MEPITTRRVALKRPPNPSIRLSFGIFWLADLVATVFLFLDPYATELNPITIRFYELIGLPGVVLAGSIYAAGIVLIGHYLSKPYDALFTIGAVLVYALCASNNVILLLTGEAFLEALVS
;
A
#
# COMPACT_ATOMS: atom_id res chain seq x y z
N MET A 1 23.77 39.17 5.12
CA MET A 1 23.28 37.99 4.40
C MET A 1 22.88 36.98 5.46
N GLU A 2 21.60 36.91 5.82
CA GLU A 2 21.13 35.97 6.85
C GLU A 2 21.11 34.54 6.29
N PRO A 3 21.54 33.54 7.06
CA PRO A 3 21.50 32.15 6.62
C PRO A 3 20.05 31.68 6.54
N ILE A 4 19.63 31.28 5.34
CA ILE A 4 18.35 30.61 5.11
C ILE A 4 18.40 29.28 5.87
N THR A 5 17.81 29.23 7.06
CA THR A 5 17.62 28.00 7.82
C THR A 5 16.66 27.12 7.03
N THR A 6 17.22 26.22 6.22
CA THR A 6 16.48 25.11 5.62
C THR A 6 15.97 24.25 6.76
N ARG A 7 14.71 24.48 7.17
CA ARG A 7 13.99 23.65 8.11
C ARG A 7 13.86 22.27 7.48
N ARG A 8 14.84 21.39 7.69
CA ARG A 8 14.72 19.98 7.33
C ARG A 8 13.55 19.43 8.12
N VAL A 9 12.43 19.20 7.46
CA VAL A 9 11.33 18.43 8.01
C VAL A 9 11.84 17.00 8.13
N ALA A 10 12.40 16.67 9.29
CA ALA A 10 12.83 15.32 9.57
C ALA A 10 11.58 14.45 9.72
N LEU A 11 11.43 13.48 8.82
CA LEU A 11 10.44 12.41 8.94
C LEU A 11 10.59 11.74 10.30
N LYS A 12 9.67 12.05 11.23
CA LYS A 12 9.66 11.42 12.55
C LYS A 12 9.17 9.99 12.38
N ARG A 13 10.06 9.04 12.66
CA ARG A 13 9.73 7.61 12.70
C ARG A 13 8.59 7.37 13.71
N PRO A 14 7.60 6.50 13.41
CA PRO A 14 6.63 6.09 14.40
C PRO A 14 7.33 5.52 15.64
N PRO A 15 6.96 5.94 16.87
CA PRO A 15 7.67 5.55 18.08
C PRO A 15 7.48 4.07 18.43
N ASN A 16 6.38 3.46 17.98
CA ASN A 16 6.05 2.07 18.30
C ASN A 16 6.66 1.10 17.26
N PRO A 17 7.63 0.24 17.66
CA PRO A 17 8.27 -0.70 16.75
C PRO A 17 7.33 -1.80 16.25
N SER A 18 6.34 -2.24 17.04
CA SER A 18 5.40 -3.30 16.66
C SER A 18 4.51 -2.86 15.50
N ILE A 19 4.00 -1.63 15.53
CA ILE A 19 3.17 -1.07 14.45
C ILE A 19 3.95 -1.06 13.12
N ARG A 20 5.24 -0.71 13.17
CA ARG A 20 6.10 -0.67 11.99
C ARG A 20 6.32 -2.07 11.41
N LEU A 21 6.49 -3.07 12.27
CA LEU A 21 6.64 -4.45 11.85
C LEU A 21 5.35 -4.98 11.22
N SER A 22 4.20 -4.75 11.87
CA SER A 22 2.89 -5.13 11.33
C SER A 22 2.62 -4.50 9.96
N PHE A 23 2.91 -3.21 9.80
CA PHE A 23 2.80 -2.54 8.50
C PHE A 23 3.71 -3.18 7.45
N GLY A 24 4.97 -3.44 7.78
CA GLY A 24 5.91 -4.06 6.85
C GLY A 24 5.50 -5.47 6.41
N ILE A 25 4.98 -6.28 7.33
CA ILE A 25 4.47 -7.62 7.03
C ILE A 25 3.24 -7.56 6.13
N PHE A 26 2.26 -6.70 6.47
CA PHE A 26 1.07 -6.51 5.65
C PHE A 26 1.42 -6.01 4.24
N TRP A 27 2.35 -5.05 4.17
CA TRP A 27 2.85 -4.52 2.91
C TRP A 27 3.50 -5.59 2.04
N LEU A 28 4.34 -6.43 2.65
CA LEU A 28 5.00 -7.50 1.92
C LEU A 28 4.00 -8.55 1.42
N ALA A 29 3.03 -8.94 2.24
CA ALA A 29 2.02 -9.93 1.87
C ALA A 29 1.17 -9.47 0.67
N ASP A 30 0.70 -8.22 0.71
CA ASP A 30 -0.05 -7.60 -0.39
C ASP A 30 0.79 -7.45 -1.65
N LEU A 31 2.05 -7.03 -1.52
CA LEU A 31 2.95 -6.91 -2.66
C LEU A 31 3.17 -8.25 -3.35
N VAL A 32 3.41 -9.31 -2.56
CA VAL A 32 3.57 -10.67 -3.07
C VAL A 32 2.29 -11.12 -3.78
N ALA A 33 1.12 -10.93 -3.16
CA ALA A 33 -0.16 -11.27 -3.77
C ALA A 33 -0.39 -10.53 -5.09
N THR A 34 -0.13 -9.23 -5.11
CA THR A 34 -0.25 -8.38 -6.31
C THR A 34 0.68 -8.87 -7.42
N VAL A 35 1.94 -9.19 -7.10
CA VAL A 35 2.89 -9.75 -8.07
C VAL A 35 2.37 -11.04 -8.67
N PHE A 36 1.82 -11.95 -7.87
CA PHE A 36 1.26 -13.19 -8.38
C PHE A 36 0.02 -12.97 -9.25
N LEU A 37 -0.85 -12.03 -8.89
CA LEU A 37 -2.00 -11.67 -9.72
C LEU A 37 -1.58 -11.12 -11.10
N PHE A 38 -0.48 -10.36 -11.17
CA PHE A 38 0.07 -9.92 -12.46
C PHE A 38 0.68 -11.06 -13.30
N LEU A 39 0.98 -12.20 -12.69
CA LEU A 39 1.45 -13.40 -13.36
C LEU A 39 0.30 -14.36 -13.72
N ASP A 40 -0.89 -14.14 -13.15
CA ASP A 40 -2.08 -14.93 -13.44
C ASP A 40 -2.77 -14.38 -14.70
N PRO A 41 -2.88 -15.18 -15.79
CA PRO A 41 -3.55 -14.76 -17.02
C PRO A 41 -5.07 -14.53 -16.88
N TYR A 42 -5.69 -14.95 -15.77
CA TYR A 42 -7.12 -14.78 -15.53
C TYR A 42 -7.47 -13.55 -14.68
N ALA A 43 -6.47 -12.89 -14.08
CA ALA A 43 -6.68 -11.67 -13.31
C ALA A 43 -6.97 -10.48 -14.25
N THR A 44 -8.24 -10.15 -14.44
CA THR A 44 -8.68 -9.11 -15.39
C THR A 44 -8.91 -7.74 -14.75
N GLU A 45 -9.15 -7.69 -13.44
CA GLU A 45 -9.41 -6.44 -12.70
C GLU A 45 -8.23 -6.03 -11.81
N LEU A 46 -7.16 -5.53 -12.45
CA LEU A 46 -5.99 -4.99 -11.74
C LEU A 46 -6.02 -3.46 -11.69
N ASN A 47 -5.37 -2.89 -10.67
CA ASN A 47 -5.28 -1.43 -10.51
C ASN A 47 -4.63 -0.81 -11.77
N PRO A 48 -5.30 0.15 -12.44
CA PRO A 48 -4.84 0.69 -13.71
C PRO A 48 -3.50 1.42 -13.61
N ILE A 49 -3.19 2.05 -12.48
CA ILE A 49 -1.88 2.68 -12.27
C ILE A 49 -0.81 1.59 -12.16
N THR A 50 -1.07 0.53 -11.39
CA THR A 50 -0.13 -0.60 -11.27
C THR A 50 0.09 -1.28 -12.62
N ILE A 51 -0.96 -1.43 -13.43
CA ILE A 51 -0.87 -1.93 -14.82
C ILE A 51 0.06 -1.04 -15.64
N ARG A 52 -0.09 0.29 -15.59
CA ARG A 52 0.80 1.21 -16.33
C ARG A 52 2.26 1.04 -15.94
N PHE A 53 2.55 0.90 -14.65
CA PHE A 53 3.92 0.65 -14.21
C PHE A 53 4.45 -0.71 -14.70
N TYR A 54 3.60 -1.74 -14.70
CA TYR A 54 3.94 -3.05 -15.24
C TYR A 54 4.21 -3.02 -16.76
N GLU A 55 3.39 -2.30 -17.53
CA GLU A 55 3.60 -2.12 -18.97
C GLU A 55 4.93 -1.42 -19.30
N LEU A 56 5.39 -0.50 -18.45
CA LEU A 56 6.61 0.28 -18.68
C LEU A 56 7.89 -0.50 -18.36
N ILE A 57 7.92 -1.22 -17.23
CA ILE A 57 9.16 -1.82 -16.70
C ILE A 57 8.96 -3.23 -16.12
N GLY A 58 7.83 -3.89 -16.39
CA GLY A 58 7.51 -5.24 -15.94
C GLY A 58 7.25 -5.35 -14.44
N LEU A 59 7.54 -6.53 -13.87
CA LEU A 59 7.39 -6.82 -12.44
C LEU A 59 8.02 -5.77 -11.49
N PRO A 60 9.23 -5.22 -11.77
CA PRO A 60 9.77 -4.11 -10.99
C PRO A 60 8.83 -2.89 -10.89
N GLY A 61 7.99 -2.65 -11.90
CA GLY A 61 6.99 -1.59 -11.92
C GLY A 61 5.89 -1.82 -10.89
N VAL A 62 5.44 -3.06 -10.71
CA VAL A 62 4.46 -3.41 -9.69
C VAL A 62 4.99 -3.10 -8.29
N VAL A 63 6.25 -3.48 -8.03
CA VAL A 63 6.94 -3.18 -6.76
C VAL A 63 7.09 -1.68 -6.55
N LEU A 64 7.44 -0.94 -7.60
CA LEU A 64 7.57 0.51 -7.54
C LEU A 64 6.23 1.20 -7.24
N ALA A 65 5.16 0.81 -7.94
CA ALA A 65 3.82 1.34 -7.72
C ALA A 65 3.34 1.07 -6.28
N GLY A 66 3.46 -0.17 -5.80
CA GLY A 66 3.12 -0.55 -4.43
C GLY A 66 3.93 0.22 -3.37
N SER A 67 5.21 0.48 -3.65
CA SER A 67 6.08 1.27 -2.77
C SER A 67 5.69 2.75 -2.74
N ILE A 68 5.30 3.33 -3.89
CA ILE A 68 4.83 4.72 -3.99
C ILE A 68 3.53 4.91 -3.20
N TYR A 69 2.58 3.97 -3.30
CA TYR A 69 1.35 4.03 -2.50
C TYR A 69 1.64 3.98 -0.99
N ALA A 70 2.50 3.05 -0.56
CA ALA A 70 2.91 2.94 0.83
C ALA A 70 3.61 4.21 1.32
N ALA A 71 4.51 4.79 0.51
CA ALA A 71 5.18 6.05 0.82
C ALA A 71 4.18 7.21 0.93
N GLY A 72 3.17 7.26 0.05
CA GLY A 72 2.09 8.25 0.11
C GLY A 72 1.32 8.20 1.43
N ILE A 73 0.91 7.00 1.87
CA ILE A 73 0.21 6.82 3.16
C ILE A 73 1.09 7.31 4.32
N VAL A 74 2.36 6.93 4.34
CA VAL A 74 3.31 7.34 5.39
C VAL A 74 3.52 8.87 5.39
N LEU A 75 3.64 9.49 4.22
CA LEU A 75 3.80 10.93 4.09
C LEU A 75 2.55 11.68 4.53
N ILE A 76 1.36 11.25 4.11
CA ILE A 76 0.10 11.91 4.51
C ILE A 76 -0.10 11.78 6.03
N GLY A 77 0.12 10.59 6.60
CA GLY A 77 0.07 10.38 8.05
C GLY A 77 1.09 11.23 8.81
N HIS A 78 2.24 11.55 8.20
CA HIS A 78 3.24 12.45 8.79
C HIS A 78 2.81 13.92 8.81
N TYR A 79 2.10 14.39 7.76
CA TYR A 79 1.71 15.79 7.63
C TYR A 79 0.38 16.14 8.33
N LEU A 80 -0.47 15.16 8.63
CA LEU A 80 -1.72 15.43 9.35
C LEU A 80 -1.48 15.83 10.81
N SER A 81 -2.26 16.83 11.26
CA SER A 81 -2.27 17.26 12.66
C SER A 81 -3.07 16.28 13.52
N LYS A 82 -2.67 16.08 14.78
CA LYS A 82 -3.46 15.31 15.76
C LYS A 82 -4.83 15.96 15.99
N PRO A 83 -5.93 15.18 16.09
CA PRO A 83 -6.03 13.71 16.04
C PRO A 83 -6.33 13.15 14.64
N TYR A 84 -6.34 13.99 13.61
CA TYR A 84 -6.68 13.58 12.24
C TYR A 84 -5.65 12.60 11.66
N ASP A 85 -4.40 12.66 12.12
CA ASP A 85 -3.34 11.70 11.80
C ASP A 85 -3.75 10.26 12.15
N ALA A 86 -4.34 10.05 13.32
CA ALA A 86 -4.77 8.75 13.80
C ALA A 86 -5.98 8.22 13.02
N LEU A 87 -7.00 9.07 12.80
CA LEU A 87 -8.20 8.71 12.03
C LEU A 87 -7.86 8.37 10.57
N PHE A 88 -7.02 9.19 9.92
CA PHE A 88 -6.55 8.92 8.57
C PHE A 88 -5.74 7.63 8.51
N THR A 89 -4.82 7.43 9.46
CA THR A 89 -4.00 6.21 9.50
C THR A 89 -4.86 4.97 9.69
N ILE A 90 -5.84 5.01 10.60
CA ILE A 90 -6.77 3.89 10.82
C ILE A 90 -7.59 3.62 9.55
N GLY A 91 -8.17 4.65 8.93
CA GLY A 91 -8.93 4.50 7.69
C GLY A 91 -8.09 3.94 6.54
N ALA A 92 -6.89 4.49 6.35
CA ALA A 92 -5.95 4.02 5.34
C ALA A 92 -5.53 2.56 5.60
N VAL A 93 -5.27 2.19 6.84
CA VAL A 93 -4.94 0.80 7.22
C VAL A 93 -6.12 -0.14 6.99
N LEU A 94 -7.36 0.27 7.29
CA LEU A 94 -8.55 -0.55 7.05
C LEU A 94 -8.79 -0.77 5.55
N VAL A 95 -8.77 0.30 4.76
CA VAL A 95 -8.89 0.21 3.29
C VAL A 95 -7.78 -0.67 2.72
N TYR A 96 -6.56 -0.44 3.19
CA TYR A 96 -5.40 -1.21 2.76
C TYR A 96 -5.54 -2.70 3.12
N ALA A 97 -5.94 -3.01 4.35
CA ALA A 97 -6.13 -4.38 4.79
C ALA A 97 -7.22 -5.08 3.98
N LEU A 98 -8.31 -4.38 3.62
CA LEU A 98 -9.36 -4.92 2.76
C LEU A 98 -8.84 -5.23 1.35
N CYS A 99 -8.11 -4.28 0.72
CA CYS A 99 -7.52 -4.50 -0.59
C CYS A 99 -6.49 -5.64 -0.59
N ALA A 100 -5.61 -5.66 0.41
CA ALA A 100 -4.62 -6.73 0.57
C ALA A 100 -5.28 -8.10 0.79
N SER A 101 -6.31 -8.15 1.64
CA SER A 101 -7.07 -9.38 1.87
C SER A 101 -7.78 -9.83 0.60
N ASN A 102 -8.36 -8.91 -0.17
CA ASN A 102 -8.96 -9.22 -1.47
C ASN A 102 -7.94 -9.82 -2.43
N ASN A 103 -6.74 -9.25 -2.52
CA ASN A 103 -5.68 -9.78 -3.39
C ASN A 103 -5.24 -11.18 -2.97
N VAL A 104 -5.10 -11.43 -1.66
CA VAL A 104 -4.75 -12.76 -1.13
C VAL A 104 -5.88 -13.77 -1.39
N ILE A 105 -7.13 -13.38 -1.18
CA ILE A 105 -8.28 -14.26 -1.40
C ILE A 105 -8.42 -14.58 -2.89
N LEU A 106 -8.41 -13.55 -3.75
CA LEU A 106 -8.43 -13.72 -5.20
C LEU A 106 -7.31 -14.65 -5.68
N LEU A 107 -6.11 -14.54 -5.11
CA LEU A 107 -5.00 -15.43 -5.45
C LEU A 107 -5.25 -16.88 -5.02
N LEU A 108 -5.91 -17.11 -3.89
CA LEU A 108 -6.15 -18.45 -3.34
C LEU A 108 -7.39 -19.13 -3.92
N THR A 109 -8.44 -18.37 -4.23
CA THR A 109 -9.75 -18.88 -4.65
C THR A 109 -10.03 -18.65 -6.12
N GLY A 110 -9.34 -17.72 -6.77
CA GLY A 110 -9.68 -17.24 -8.12
C GLY A 110 -10.92 -16.34 -8.17
N GLU A 111 -11.53 -16.04 -7.02
CA GLU A 111 -12.75 -15.22 -6.91
C GLU A 111 -12.49 -13.97 -6.05
N ALA A 112 -13.06 -12.83 -6.45
CA ALA A 112 -12.92 -11.60 -5.67
C ALA A 112 -13.62 -11.75 -4.30
N PHE A 113 -13.14 -11.04 -3.27
CA PHE A 113 -13.65 -11.19 -1.90
C PHE A 113 -15.17 -10.98 -1.79
N LEU A 114 -15.73 -10.03 -2.53
CA LEU A 114 -17.17 -9.78 -2.53
C LEU A 114 -17.96 -10.85 -3.30
N GLU A 115 -17.36 -11.49 -4.29
CA GLU A 115 -17.98 -12.61 -5.02
C GLU A 115 -18.01 -13.86 -4.15
N ALA A 116 -16.88 -14.18 -3.49
CA ALA A 116 -16.75 -15.29 -2.56
C ALA A 116 -17.66 -15.17 -1.31
N LEU A 117 -18.11 -13.95 -0.97
CA LEU A 117 -19.01 -13.71 0.16
C LEU A 117 -20.50 -13.88 -0.22
N VAL A 118 -20.80 -13.91 -1.52
CA VAL A 118 -22.16 -13.98 -2.07
C VAL A 118 -22.41 -15.33 -2.78
N SER A 119 -21.37 -16.15 -3.01
CA SER A 119 -21.46 -17.54 -3.50
C SER A 119 -21.78 -18.54 -2.39
#